data_AF-A0A8H8DF72-F1
#
_entry.id   AF-A0A8H8DF72-F1
#
_cell.length_a   1.000
_cell.length_b   1.000
_cell.length_c   1.000
_cell.angle_alpha   90.00
_cell.angle_beta   90.00
_cell.angle_gamma   90.00
#
_symmetry.space_group_name_H-M   'P 1'
#
loop_
_entity.id
_entity.type
_entity.pdbx_description
1 polymer ?
#
loop_
_entity_poly.entity_id
_entity_poly.type
_entity_poly.pdbx_seq_one_letter_code
_entity_poly.pdbx_strand_id
1 'polypeptide(L)'
;VTFYCRTFLITGCDVFTRNFLSKIGVWVPPNMECPSDPYTLCRSELMSRMKPTRPNTQPKAALKKFLENDRRIREQIPPNSGRDNVTNFLRRCRLPKHPKFKPIGGKPEGPDEYYTDRDLTIGSVLHLYGRSFVICDCDTFTKEYYYHKYGIESFEPLTFQQPVQIVSTSPHAGPASARPPAAAAAAGGNSNIPPYNGFGSEEDSLGSCIALIPKPPRKDFKKLMRHDGNAALRFSASLNTAKQ
;
A
#
# COMPACT_ATOMS: atom_id res chain seq x y z
N VAL A 1 53.04 -21.11 -52.35
CA VAL A 1 53.89 -22.20 -51.84
C VAL A 1 53.00 -23.38 -51.44
N THR A 2 53.36 -24.60 -51.81
CA THR A 2 52.57 -25.82 -51.51
C THR A 2 53.24 -26.67 -50.46
N PHE A 3 52.53 -26.93 -49.36
CA PHE A 3 52.96 -27.91 -48.35
C PHE A 3 51.76 -28.76 -47.95
N TYR A 4 51.97 -30.06 -47.72
CA TYR A 4 50.92 -31.01 -47.29
C TYR A 4 49.62 -30.93 -48.12
N CYS A 5 49.76 -30.96 -49.44
CA CYS A 5 48.63 -30.89 -50.39
C CYS A 5 47.77 -29.62 -50.28
N ARG A 6 48.27 -28.56 -49.62
CA ARG A 6 47.62 -27.26 -49.55
C ARG A 6 48.49 -26.19 -50.21
N THR A 7 47.87 -25.44 -51.12
CA THR A 7 48.46 -24.29 -51.80
C THR A 7 48.20 -23.05 -50.96
N PHE A 8 49.26 -22.41 -50.48
CA PHE A 8 49.19 -21.15 -49.75
C PHE A 8 49.70 -19.99 -50.62
N LEU A 9 48.97 -18.88 -50.63
CA LEU A 9 49.44 -17.61 -51.14
C LEU A 9 50.02 -16.83 -49.97
N ILE A 10 51.30 -16.48 -50.04
CA ILE A 10 51.93 -15.60 -49.04
C ILE A 10 51.51 -14.17 -49.39
N THR A 11 50.64 -13.58 -48.57
CA THR A 11 50.11 -12.22 -48.80
C THR A 11 51.06 -11.14 -48.28
N GLY A 12 51.92 -11.47 -47.30
CA GLY A 12 52.90 -10.54 -46.79
C GLY A 12 53.96 -11.23 -45.93
N CYS A 13 55.01 -10.49 -45.60
CA CYS A 13 56.03 -10.90 -44.65
C CYS A 13 56.25 -9.78 -43.62
N ASP A 14 56.74 -10.14 -42.45
CA ASP A 14 57.11 -9.18 -41.42
C ASP A 14 58.36 -8.35 -41.82
N VAL A 15 58.63 -7.29 -41.05
CA VAL A 15 59.71 -6.33 -41.35
C VAL A 15 61.08 -7.00 -41.30
N PHE A 16 61.28 -7.91 -40.34
CA PHE A 16 62.55 -8.63 -40.19
C PHE A 16 62.85 -9.49 -41.42
N THR A 17 61.91 -10.35 -41.84
CA THR A 17 62.10 -11.25 -42.99
C THR A 17 62.30 -10.46 -44.29
N ARG A 18 61.61 -9.32 -44.42
CA ARG A 18 61.77 -8.41 -45.57
C ARG A 18 63.18 -7.84 -45.67
N ASN A 19 63.77 -7.42 -44.55
CA ASN A 19 65.13 -6.89 -44.49
C ASN A 19 66.17 -7.98 -44.76
N PHE A 20 65.95 -9.18 -44.21
CA PHE A 20 66.81 -10.34 -44.45
C PHE A 20 66.84 -10.74 -45.93
N LEU A 21 65.68 -10.86 -46.58
CA LEU A 21 65.59 -11.21 -48.00
C LEU A 21 66.17 -10.11 -48.90
N SER A 22 65.93 -8.84 -48.58
CA SER A 22 66.54 -7.71 -49.29
C SER A 22 68.06 -7.73 -49.20
N LYS A 23 68.62 -8.10 -48.03
CA LYS A 23 70.08 -8.21 -47.81
C LYS A 23 70.71 -9.35 -48.62
N ILE A 24 69.95 -10.40 -48.91
CA ILE A 24 70.36 -11.53 -49.77
C ILE A 24 70.13 -11.22 -51.26
N GLY A 25 69.62 -10.02 -51.59
CA GLY A 25 69.40 -9.56 -52.97
C GLY A 25 68.04 -9.98 -53.54
N VAL A 26 67.14 -10.50 -52.72
CA VAL A 26 65.78 -10.90 -53.14
C VAL A 26 64.82 -9.73 -52.91
N TRP A 27 64.28 -9.18 -53.99
CA TRP A 27 63.27 -8.13 -53.91
C TRP A 27 61.92 -8.71 -53.45
N VAL A 28 61.34 -8.12 -52.40
CA VAL A 28 60.05 -8.54 -51.86
C VAL A 28 59.02 -7.43 -52.07
N PRO A 29 57.88 -7.70 -52.74
CA PRO A 29 56.82 -6.71 -52.95
C PRO A 29 56.13 -6.30 -51.62
N PRO A 30 55.46 -5.14 -51.57
CA PRO A 30 54.71 -4.71 -50.38
C PRO A 30 53.60 -5.71 -50.01
N ASN A 31 53.20 -5.70 -48.74
CA ASN A 31 52.17 -6.63 -48.24
C ASN A 31 50.84 -6.39 -48.96
N MET A 32 50.25 -7.48 -49.46
CA MET A 32 48.92 -7.49 -50.05
C MET A 32 47.86 -7.64 -48.95
N GLU A 33 46.71 -7.00 -49.14
CA GLU A 33 45.55 -7.20 -48.27
C GLU A 33 45.10 -8.67 -48.35
N CYS A 34 44.69 -9.23 -47.21
CA CYS A 34 44.08 -10.54 -47.20
C CYS A 34 42.75 -10.50 -47.97
N PRO A 35 42.44 -11.51 -48.81
CA PRO A 35 41.16 -11.55 -49.49
C PRO A 35 40.04 -11.60 -48.46
N SER A 36 39.02 -10.77 -48.67
CA SER A 36 37.83 -10.77 -47.83
C SER A 36 37.09 -12.09 -47.97
N ASP A 37 36.80 -12.75 -46.84
CA ASP A 37 36.00 -13.97 -46.83
C ASP A 37 34.52 -13.66 -46.53
N PRO A 38 33.57 -14.46 -47.05
CA PRO A 38 32.15 -14.25 -46.81
C PRO A 38 31.77 -14.25 -45.31
N TYR A 39 32.52 -14.99 -44.50
CA TYR A 39 32.26 -15.12 -43.07
C TYR A 39 32.61 -13.84 -42.30
N THR A 40 33.76 -13.20 -42.55
CA THR A 40 34.14 -11.96 -41.86
C THR A 40 33.20 -10.81 -42.22
N LEU A 41 32.72 -10.75 -43.47
CA LEU A 41 31.71 -9.78 -43.90
C LEU A 41 30.37 -9.96 -43.16
N CYS A 42 29.87 -11.20 -43.09
CA CYS A 42 28.61 -11.48 -42.39
C CYS A 42 28.70 -11.16 -40.88
N ARG A 43 29.84 -11.49 -40.26
CA ARG A 43 30.06 -11.23 -38.82
C ARG A 43 30.15 -9.74 -38.52
N SER A 44 30.85 -8.95 -39.34
CA SER A 44 30.97 -7.50 -39.15
C SER A 44 29.62 -6.82 -39.33
N GLU A 45 28.82 -7.26 -40.31
CA GLU A 45 27.47 -6.75 -40.55
C GLU A 45 26.53 -7.07 -39.38
N LEU A 46 26.56 -8.31 -38.86
CA LEU A 46 25.77 -8.69 -37.67
C LEU A 46 26.13 -7.83 -36.45
N MET A 47 27.42 -7.61 -36.20
CA MET A 47 27.89 -6.78 -35.09
C MET A 47 27.47 -5.31 -35.25
N SER A 48 27.46 -4.79 -36.48
CA SER A 48 27.01 -3.42 -36.75
C SER A 48 25.52 -3.21 -36.44
N ARG A 49 24.72 -4.27 -36.58
CA ARG A 49 23.28 -4.31 -36.26
C ARG A 49 23.01 -4.48 -34.76
N MET A 50 23.94 -5.06 -34.01
CA MET A 50 23.86 -5.21 -32.55
C MET A 50 24.20 -3.90 -31.82
N LYS A 51 23.29 -2.92 -31.87
CA LYS A 51 23.40 -1.69 -31.07
C LYS A 51 22.69 -1.86 -29.72
N PRO A 52 23.33 -1.52 -28.59
CA PRO A 52 22.67 -1.53 -27.30
C PRO A 52 21.51 -0.52 -27.32
N THR A 53 20.30 -0.98 -26.98
CA THR A 53 19.08 -0.15 -27.02
C THR A 53 19.08 0.97 -25.98
N ARG A 54 19.96 0.90 -24.97
CA ARG A 54 20.07 1.91 -23.91
C ARG A 54 21.53 2.27 -23.66
N PRO A 55 21.89 3.56 -23.61
CA PRO A 55 23.23 3.98 -23.20
C PRO A 55 23.48 3.55 -21.76
N ASN A 56 24.67 3.04 -21.48
CA ASN A 56 25.09 2.66 -20.13
C ASN A 56 25.46 3.93 -19.34
N THR A 57 24.44 4.68 -18.92
CA THR A 57 24.60 5.82 -18.02
C THR A 57 24.07 5.42 -16.65
N GLN A 58 24.88 5.58 -15.60
CA GLN A 58 24.42 5.32 -14.24
C GLN A 58 23.21 6.23 -13.92
N PRO A 59 22.05 5.68 -13.54
CA PRO A 59 20.87 6.49 -13.28
C PRO A 59 21.09 7.35 -12.03
N LYS A 60 20.87 8.66 -12.14
CA LYS A 60 20.88 9.60 -11.00
C LYS A 60 19.92 9.09 -9.91
N ALA A 61 20.35 9.04 -8.64
CA ALA A 61 19.61 8.40 -7.54
C ALA A 61 18.16 8.91 -7.35
N ALA A 62 17.93 10.22 -7.52
CA ALA A 62 16.59 10.82 -7.44
C ALA A 62 15.69 10.37 -8.61
N LEU A 63 16.23 10.30 -9.83
CA LEU A 63 15.53 9.79 -11.00
C LEU A 63 15.21 8.30 -10.84
N LYS A 64 16.11 7.53 -10.20
CA LYS A 64 15.87 6.11 -9.88
C LYS A 64 14.65 5.95 -8.98
N LYS A 65 14.53 6.72 -7.90
CA LYS A 65 13.41 6.61 -6.95
C LYS A 65 12.07 7.09 -7.54
N PHE A 66 12.10 8.14 -8.36
CA PHE A 66 10.93 8.57 -9.13
C PHE A 66 10.49 7.48 -10.12
N LEU A 67 11.42 6.96 -10.92
CA LEU A 67 11.12 5.87 -11.85
C LEU A 67 10.67 4.61 -11.11
N GLU A 68 11.20 4.31 -9.93
CA GLU A 68 10.87 3.09 -9.18
C GLU A 68 9.39 3.01 -8.80
N ASN A 69 8.75 4.14 -8.52
CA ASN A 69 7.33 4.22 -8.13
C ASN A 69 6.40 4.72 -9.23
N ASP A 70 6.93 5.16 -10.37
CA ASP A 70 6.15 5.67 -11.50
C ASP A 70 5.15 4.60 -12.00
N ARG A 71 3.84 4.89 -11.90
CA ARG A 71 2.70 4.07 -12.36
C ARG A 71 2.54 2.71 -11.66
N ARG A 72 2.68 2.66 -10.34
CA ARG A 72 2.40 1.47 -9.49
C ARG A 72 1.23 1.73 -8.54
N ILE A 73 0.35 0.75 -8.35
CA ILE A 73 -0.77 0.84 -7.40
C ILE A 73 -0.52 -0.14 -6.26
N ARG A 74 -0.57 0.37 -5.02
CA ARG A 74 -0.40 -0.41 -3.80
C ARG A 74 -1.68 -0.43 -2.98
N GLU A 75 -1.97 -1.59 -2.40
CA GLU A 75 -3.06 -1.77 -1.46
C GLU A 75 -2.56 -1.50 -0.04
N GLN A 76 -3.35 -0.73 0.73
CA GLN A 76 -3.15 -0.54 2.16
C GLN A 76 -3.97 -1.61 2.91
N ILE A 77 -3.29 -2.58 3.52
CA ILE A 77 -3.93 -3.72 4.16
C ILE A 77 -3.99 -3.47 5.68
N PRO A 78 -5.19 -3.31 6.28
CA PRO A 78 -5.32 -3.10 7.71
C PRO A 78 -5.04 -4.39 8.51
N PRO A 79 -4.65 -4.28 9.80
CA PRO A 79 -4.43 -5.43 10.65
C PRO A 79 -5.70 -6.27 10.78
N ASN A 80 -5.55 -7.59 10.89
CA ASN A 80 -6.65 -8.56 11.00
C ASN A 80 -7.64 -8.55 9.82
N SER A 81 -7.24 -8.08 8.63
CA SER A 81 -8.10 -8.08 7.44
C SER A 81 -8.36 -9.47 6.83
N GLY A 82 -7.59 -10.49 7.21
CA GLY A 82 -7.65 -11.83 6.59
C GLY A 82 -7.18 -11.90 5.12
N ARG A 83 -6.74 -10.78 4.54
CA ARG A 83 -6.12 -10.71 3.22
C ARG A 83 -4.64 -11.08 3.29
N ASP A 84 -4.11 -11.58 2.17
CA ASP A 84 -2.67 -11.87 2.02
C ASP A 84 -1.85 -10.58 2.16
N ASN A 85 -0.61 -10.66 2.66
CA ASN A 85 0.24 -9.51 2.98
C ASN A 85 0.88 -8.82 1.76
N VAL A 86 0.48 -9.22 0.55
CA VAL A 86 1.00 -8.68 -0.71
C VAL A 86 0.40 -7.31 -1.00
N THR A 87 1.14 -6.25 -0.64
CA THR A 87 0.70 -4.86 -0.85
C THR A 87 0.66 -4.40 -2.32
N ASN A 88 1.10 -5.22 -3.27
CA ASN A 88 1.11 -4.85 -4.69
C ASN A 88 -0.20 -5.22 -5.37
N PHE A 89 -1.06 -4.22 -5.54
CA PHE A 89 -2.32 -4.41 -6.24
C PHE A 89 -2.13 -4.47 -7.76
N LEU A 90 -1.37 -3.52 -8.33
CA LEU A 90 -1.03 -3.51 -9.75
C LEU A 90 0.47 -3.29 -9.93
N ARG A 91 1.08 -4.19 -10.71
CA ARG A 91 2.50 -4.08 -11.09
C ARG A 91 2.73 -2.82 -11.91
N ARG A 92 3.95 -2.31 -11.89
CA ARG A 92 4.36 -1.15 -12.68
C ARG A 92 4.12 -1.41 -14.18
N CYS A 93 3.17 -0.69 -14.76
CA CYS A 93 2.88 -0.72 -16.18
C CYS A 93 2.31 0.62 -16.65
N ARG A 94 2.33 0.88 -17.95
CA ARG A 94 1.55 2.00 -18.51
C ARG A 94 0.08 1.62 -18.43
N LEU A 95 -0.75 2.48 -17.86
CA LEU A 95 -2.18 2.22 -17.65
C LEU A 95 -2.93 2.50 -18.95
N PRO A 96 -3.46 1.48 -19.65
CA PRO A 96 -4.28 1.71 -20.84
C PRO A 96 -5.67 2.19 -20.41
N LYS A 97 -6.22 3.20 -21.11
CA LYS A 97 -7.61 3.64 -20.89
C LYS A 97 -8.60 2.58 -21.36
N HIS A 98 -8.28 1.95 -22.48
CA HIS A 98 -9.07 0.86 -23.07
C HIS A 98 -8.18 -0.39 -23.21
N PRO A 99 -8.25 -1.35 -22.27
CA PRO A 99 -7.46 -2.57 -22.37
C PRO A 99 -7.96 -3.39 -23.56
N LYS A 100 -7.19 -3.39 -24.66
CA LYS A 100 -7.44 -4.24 -25.83
C LYS A 100 -6.92 -5.64 -25.55
N PHE A 101 -7.76 -6.66 -25.73
CA PHE A 101 -7.31 -8.04 -25.70
C PHE A 101 -6.34 -8.27 -26.85
N LYS A 102 -5.12 -8.72 -26.53
CA LYS A 102 -4.15 -9.09 -27.56
C LYS A 102 -4.50 -10.50 -28.05
N PRO A 103 -4.74 -10.70 -29.36
CA PRO A 103 -4.81 -12.05 -29.90
C PRO A 103 -3.45 -12.73 -29.72
N ILE A 104 -3.48 -14.05 -29.51
CA ILE A 104 -2.27 -14.86 -29.36
C ILE A 104 -1.42 -14.69 -30.62
N GLY A 105 -0.23 -14.07 -30.48
CA GLY A 105 0.70 -13.84 -31.59
C GLY A 105 0.50 -12.55 -32.41
N GLY A 106 -0.51 -11.73 -32.10
CA GLY A 106 -0.77 -10.49 -32.84
C GLY A 106 -0.30 -9.22 -32.11
N LYS A 107 0.13 -8.23 -32.91
CA LYS A 107 0.34 -6.86 -32.43
C LYS A 107 -1.05 -6.23 -32.23
N PRO A 108 -1.32 -5.52 -31.12
CA PRO A 108 -2.60 -4.84 -30.95
C PRO A 108 -2.81 -3.80 -32.06
N GLU A 109 -3.98 -3.85 -32.70
CA GLU A 109 -4.38 -2.92 -33.75
C GLU A 109 -4.89 -1.60 -33.12
N GLY A 110 -4.37 -0.47 -33.61
CA GLY A 110 -4.78 0.91 -33.24
C GLY A 110 -3.94 1.60 -32.16
N PRO A 111 -4.10 2.92 -31.99
CA PRO A 111 -3.33 3.69 -31.01
C PRO A 111 -3.62 3.20 -29.59
N ASP A 112 -2.57 2.98 -28.82
CA ASP A 112 -2.69 2.69 -27.39
C ASP A 112 -2.91 4.02 -26.65
N GLU A 113 -4.14 4.28 -26.23
CA GLU A 113 -4.43 5.43 -25.37
C GLU A 113 -4.11 5.08 -23.91
N TYR A 114 -3.14 5.78 -23.34
CA TYR A 114 -2.70 5.60 -21.97
C TYR A 114 -3.14 6.79 -21.13
N TYR A 115 -3.41 6.54 -19.84
CA TYR A 115 -3.60 7.63 -18.89
C TYR A 115 -2.34 8.49 -18.79
N THR A 116 -2.54 9.79 -18.83
CA THR A 116 -1.52 10.81 -18.61
C THR A 116 -1.76 11.49 -17.28
N ASP A 117 -0.82 12.31 -16.85
CA ASP A 117 -0.97 13.11 -15.63
C ASP A 117 -2.20 14.03 -15.68
N ARG A 118 -2.61 14.52 -16.85
CA ARG A 118 -3.85 15.31 -16.97
C ARG A 118 -5.12 14.54 -16.56
N ASP A 119 -5.12 13.22 -16.74
CA ASP A 119 -6.26 12.37 -16.38
C ASP A 119 -6.25 11.98 -14.89
N LEU A 120 -5.17 12.29 -14.15
CA LEU A 120 -4.96 11.89 -12.75
C LEU A 120 -5.26 13.05 -11.79
N THR A 121 -6.44 13.65 -11.91
CA THR A 121 -6.93 14.72 -11.03
C THR A 121 -7.79 14.15 -9.89
N ILE A 122 -7.90 14.89 -8.79
CA ILE A 122 -8.78 14.51 -7.68
C ILE A 122 -10.23 14.48 -8.18
N GLY A 123 -10.94 13.39 -7.88
CA GLY A 123 -12.32 13.14 -8.34
C GLY A 123 -12.46 12.50 -9.70
N SER A 124 -11.37 12.33 -10.43
CA SER A 124 -11.40 11.52 -11.65
C SER A 124 -11.65 10.04 -11.34
N VAL A 125 -12.41 9.38 -12.21
CA VAL A 125 -12.67 7.94 -12.19
C VAL A 125 -11.80 7.26 -13.23
N LEU A 126 -10.90 6.39 -12.78
CA LEU A 126 -9.98 5.62 -13.60
C LEU A 126 -10.50 4.20 -13.79
N HIS A 127 -10.76 3.80 -15.03
CA HIS A 127 -11.10 2.42 -15.36
C HIS A 127 -9.85 1.62 -15.67
N LEU A 128 -9.43 0.75 -14.75
CA LEU A 128 -8.22 -0.06 -14.84
C LEU A 128 -8.58 -1.56 -14.78
N TYR A 129 -8.33 -2.29 -15.87
CA TYR A 129 -8.51 -3.76 -15.95
C TYR A 129 -9.88 -4.25 -15.41
N GLY A 130 -10.96 -3.53 -15.72
CA GLY A 130 -12.33 -3.88 -15.30
C GLY A 130 -12.72 -3.40 -13.89
N ARG A 131 -11.86 -2.63 -13.21
CA ARG A 131 -12.15 -2.01 -11.90
C ARG A 131 -12.08 -0.49 -12.01
N SER A 132 -13.02 0.22 -11.40
CA SER A 132 -13.02 1.69 -11.31
C SER A 132 -12.32 2.15 -10.03
N PHE A 133 -11.37 3.05 -10.16
CA PHE A 133 -10.69 3.71 -9.06
C PHE A 133 -11.07 5.19 -9.05
N VAL A 134 -11.32 5.74 -7.87
CA VAL A 134 -11.53 7.18 -7.70
C VAL A 134 -10.32 7.73 -6.97
N ILE A 135 -9.75 8.81 -7.49
CA ILE A 135 -8.68 9.51 -6.78
C ILE A 135 -9.32 10.43 -5.73
N CYS A 136 -9.10 10.14 -4.46
CA CYS A 136 -9.72 10.88 -3.36
C CYS A 136 -8.87 12.07 -2.89
N ASP A 137 -7.57 11.86 -2.84
CA ASP A 137 -6.60 12.84 -2.33
C ASP A 137 -5.24 12.60 -2.99
N CYS A 138 -4.36 13.58 -2.89
CA CYS A 138 -2.98 13.49 -3.35
C CYS A 138 -2.02 14.16 -2.38
N ASP A 139 -0.74 13.81 -2.49
CA ASP A 139 0.31 14.35 -1.63
C ASP A 139 0.60 15.84 -1.94
N THR A 140 1.21 16.56 -0.99
CA THR A 140 1.52 18.00 -1.10
C THR A 140 2.41 18.30 -2.32
N PHE A 141 3.45 17.50 -2.53
CA PHE A 141 4.32 17.59 -3.70
C PHE A 141 3.54 17.48 -5.02
N THR A 142 2.54 16.60 -5.06
CA THR A 142 1.71 16.39 -6.25
C THR A 142 0.80 17.61 -6.47
N LYS A 143 0.25 18.19 -5.40
CA LYS A 143 -0.55 19.43 -5.47
C LYS A 143 0.26 20.57 -6.08
N GLU A 144 1.48 20.80 -5.59
CA GLU A 144 2.41 21.80 -6.12
C GLU A 144 2.75 21.56 -7.60
N TYR A 145 2.99 20.30 -7.99
CA TYR A 145 3.25 19.94 -9.39
C TYR A 145 2.10 20.34 -10.32
N TYR A 146 0.86 20.01 -9.94
CA TYR A 146 -0.32 20.36 -10.74
C TYR A 146 -0.59 21.87 -10.74
N TYR A 147 -0.31 22.55 -9.63
CA TYR A 147 -0.37 24.01 -9.54
C TYR A 147 0.59 24.66 -10.55
N HIS A 148 1.87 24.27 -10.55
CA HIS A 148 2.86 24.88 -11.44
C HIS A 148 2.70 24.50 -12.91
N LYS A 149 2.30 23.25 -13.20
CA LYS A 149 2.22 22.75 -14.59
C LYS A 149 0.89 23.08 -15.27
N TYR A 150 -0.20 23.10 -14.52
CA TYR A 150 -1.57 23.21 -15.04
C TYR A 150 -2.37 24.37 -14.46
N GLY A 151 -1.89 25.05 -13.41
CA GLY A 151 -2.61 26.13 -12.75
C GLY A 151 -3.84 25.67 -11.97
N ILE A 152 -3.86 24.40 -11.53
CA ILE A 152 -4.99 23.85 -10.78
C ILE A 152 -4.78 24.15 -9.29
N GLU A 153 -5.73 24.87 -8.67
CA GLU A 153 -5.69 25.23 -7.24
C GLU A 153 -6.69 24.43 -6.39
N SER A 154 -7.70 23.82 -7.00
CA SER A 154 -8.74 23.06 -6.30
C SER A 154 -8.28 21.62 -6.06
N PHE A 155 -7.90 21.33 -4.81
CA PHE A 155 -7.57 19.98 -4.33
C PHE A 155 -8.41 19.59 -3.12
N GLU A 156 -9.73 19.72 -3.23
CA GLU A 156 -10.63 19.32 -2.16
C GLU A 156 -10.63 17.79 -2.02
N PRO A 157 -10.25 17.26 -0.84
CA PRO A 157 -10.20 15.83 -0.64
C PRO A 157 -11.63 15.26 -0.68
N LEU A 158 -11.84 14.27 -1.53
CA LEU A 158 -13.12 13.58 -1.59
C LEU A 158 -13.24 12.64 -0.40
N THR A 159 -14.20 12.95 0.46
CA THR A 159 -14.60 12.05 1.54
C THR A 159 -15.39 10.91 0.93
N PHE A 160 -14.82 9.71 0.92
CA PHE A 160 -15.60 8.50 0.66
C PHE A 160 -16.58 8.34 1.82
N GLN A 161 -17.88 8.36 1.52
CA GLN A 161 -18.82 7.67 2.39
C GLN A 161 -18.45 6.21 2.29
N GLN A 162 -17.79 5.69 3.34
CA GLN A 162 -17.68 4.24 3.50
C GLN A 162 -19.10 3.71 3.30
N PRO A 163 -19.31 2.69 2.43
CA PRO A 163 -20.62 2.07 2.36
C PRO A 163 -21.00 1.80 3.79
N VAL A 164 -22.14 2.38 4.21
CA VAL A 164 -22.72 2.20 5.53
C VAL A 164 -22.44 0.76 5.87
N GLN A 165 -21.58 0.53 6.86
CA GLN A 165 -21.37 -0.81 7.37
C GLN A 165 -22.79 -1.28 7.58
N ILE A 166 -23.26 -2.22 6.74
CA ILE A 166 -24.51 -2.90 7.00
C ILE A 166 -24.11 -3.59 8.28
N VAL A 167 -24.38 -2.92 9.40
CA VAL A 167 -24.30 -3.47 10.74
C VAL A 167 -25.06 -4.73 10.53
N SER A 168 -24.33 -5.84 10.49
CA SER A 168 -24.95 -7.14 10.30
C SER A 168 -25.98 -7.15 11.40
N THR A 169 -27.24 -7.05 11.01
CA THR A 169 -28.36 -7.22 11.92
C THR A 169 -28.46 -8.72 12.21
N SER A 170 -27.33 -9.34 12.55
CA SER A 170 -27.31 -10.33 13.60
C SER A 170 -27.76 -9.57 14.84
N PRO A 171 -28.85 -9.96 15.50
CA PRO A 171 -29.37 -9.32 16.71
C PRO A 171 -28.41 -9.38 17.93
N HIS A 172 -27.11 -9.60 17.70
CA HIS A 172 -26.07 -9.71 18.72
C HIS A 172 -24.92 -8.70 18.58
N ALA A 173 -24.82 -7.94 17.48
CA ALA A 173 -23.77 -6.94 17.30
C ALA A 173 -24.39 -5.55 17.11
N GLY A 174 -24.63 -4.85 18.21
CA GLY A 174 -25.11 -3.47 18.21
C GLY A 174 -24.10 -2.50 17.57
N PRO A 175 -24.54 -1.28 17.18
CA PRO A 175 -23.66 -0.24 16.69
C PRO A 175 -22.57 0.05 17.74
N ALA A 176 -21.37 0.37 17.27
CA ALA A 176 -20.21 0.75 18.08
C ALA A 176 -20.39 2.11 18.80
N SER A 177 -21.55 2.34 19.41
CA SER A 177 -21.72 3.32 20.47
C SER A 177 -20.92 2.80 21.65
N ALA A 178 -19.77 3.44 21.87
CA ALA A 178 -18.96 3.41 23.08
C ALA A 178 -19.39 2.31 24.07
N ARG A 179 -18.76 1.13 23.98
CA ARG A 179 -18.61 0.31 25.18
C ARG A 179 -17.97 1.25 26.19
N PRO A 180 -18.65 1.63 27.29
CA PRO A 180 -18.03 2.48 28.29
C PRO A 180 -16.73 1.79 28.68
N PRO A 181 -15.60 2.51 28.88
CA PRO A 181 -14.40 1.90 29.43
C PRO A 181 -14.83 1.08 30.64
N ALA A 182 -14.25 -0.11 30.85
CA ALA A 182 -14.69 -1.04 31.91
C ALA A 182 -14.78 -0.38 33.31
N ALA A 183 -14.18 0.80 33.51
CA ALA A 183 -14.34 1.67 34.68
C ALA A 183 -15.73 2.36 34.82
N ALA A 184 -16.44 2.66 33.72
CA ALA A 184 -17.77 3.27 33.73
C ALA A 184 -18.92 2.25 33.81
N ALA A 185 -18.67 0.97 33.52
CA ALA A 185 -19.63 -0.11 33.83
C ALA A 185 -19.80 -0.32 35.36
N ALA A 186 -18.85 0.14 36.17
CA ALA A 186 -18.96 0.14 37.62
C ALA A 186 -19.77 1.33 38.18
N ALA A 187 -20.14 2.30 37.33
CA ALA A 187 -20.87 3.50 37.74
C ALA A 187 -22.17 3.66 36.94
N GLY A 188 -23.23 3.00 37.43
CA GLY A 188 -24.60 3.53 37.32
C GLY A 188 -25.28 3.49 35.96
N GLY A 189 -25.18 2.39 35.21
CA GLY A 189 -26.10 2.11 34.11
C GLY A 189 -27.43 1.59 34.64
N ASN A 190 -28.42 2.46 34.79
CA ASN A 190 -29.78 2.12 35.22
C ASN A 190 -30.46 1.18 34.21
N SER A 191 -30.29 -0.13 34.37
CA SER A 191 -31.05 -1.14 33.63
C SER A 191 -31.20 -2.40 34.50
N ASN A 192 -32.41 -2.59 35.03
CA ASN A 192 -32.94 -3.82 35.61
C ASN A 192 -32.38 -4.29 36.96
N ILE A 193 -32.41 -3.43 37.98
CA ILE A 193 -32.59 -3.96 39.34
C ILE A 193 -34.08 -4.30 39.47
N PRO A 194 -34.46 -5.57 39.72
CA PRO A 194 -35.86 -5.95 39.90
C PRO A 194 -36.47 -5.26 41.13
N PRO A 195 -37.78 -5.01 41.14
CA PRO A 195 -38.46 -4.46 42.32
C PRO A 195 -38.23 -5.37 43.53
N TYR A 196 -38.10 -4.75 44.71
CA TYR A 196 -37.91 -5.46 45.97
C TYR A 196 -39.01 -6.51 46.18
N ASN A 197 -38.60 -7.74 46.50
CA ASN A 197 -39.47 -8.90 46.57
C ASN A 197 -40.19 -9.07 47.92
N GLY A 198 -40.02 -8.13 48.87
CA GLY A 198 -40.68 -8.16 50.17
C GLY A 198 -39.97 -9.00 51.24
N PHE A 199 -38.85 -9.65 50.92
CA PHE A 199 -38.08 -10.47 51.85
C PHE A 199 -36.71 -9.84 52.18
N GLY A 200 -36.39 -9.73 53.46
CA GLY A 200 -35.10 -9.21 53.93
C GLY A 200 -35.05 -7.69 54.01
N SER A 201 -33.88 -7.11 53.74
CA SER A 201 -33.71 -5.66 53.58
C SER A 201 -33.46 -5.32 52.11
N GLU A 202 -33.75 -4.08 51.74
CA GLU A 202 -33.53 -3.62 50.36
C GLU A 202 -32.06 -3.71 49.95
N GLU A 203 -31.14 -3.47 50.89
CA GLU A 203 -29.70 -3.53 50.67
C GLU A 203 -29.18 -4.97 50.46
N ASP A 204 -29.77 -5.93 51.18
CA ASP A 204 -29.45 -7.35 51.05
C ASP A 204 -29.95 -7.90 49.70
N SER A 205 -31.17 -7.52 49.32
CA SER A 205 -31.77 -7.86 48.02
C SER A 205 -31.00 -7.26 46.84
N LEU A 206 -30.52 -6.01 46.98
CA LEU A 206 -29.65 -5.37 46.00
C LEU A 206 -28.34 -6.14 45.80
N GLY A 207 -27.73 -6.63 46.88
CA GLY A 207 -26.51 -7.44 46.81
C GLY A 207 -26.65 -8.70 45.95
N SER A 208 -27.83 -9.34 46.00
CA SER A 208 -28.15 -10.52 45.19
C SER A 208 -28.24 -10.22 43.69
N CYS A 209 -28.65 -9.00 43.32
CA CYS A 209 -28.80 -8.59 41.92
C CYS A 209 -27.50 -8.04 41.30
N ILE A 210 -26.51 -7.69 42.12
CA ILE A 210 -25.25 -7.05 41.69
C ILE A 210 -24.15 -8.09 41.43
N ALA A 211 -24.11 -9.20 42.17
CA ALA A 211 -23.06 -10.21 42.06
C ALA A 211 -23.59 -11.63 42.25
N LEU A 212 -23.02 -12.58 41.49
CA LEU A 212 -23.37 -14.02 41.58
C LEU A 212 -23.14 -14.61 42.99
N ILE A 213 -22.15 -14.08 43.72
CA ILE A 213 -21.86 -14.43 45.11
C ILE A 213 -22.16 -13.18 45.96
N PRO A 214 -23.26 -13.15 46.72
CA PRO A 214 -23.63 -12.00 47.51
C PRO A 214 -22.59 -11.74 48.61
N LYS A 215 -22.23 -10.48 48.79
CA LYS A 215 -21.33 -10.04 49.85
C LYS A 215 -22.15 -9.30 50.91
N PRO A 216 -21.85 -9.48 52.21
CA PRO A 216 -22.59 -8.79 53.26
C PRO A 216 -22.46 -7.26 53.08
N PRO A 217 -23.57 -6.50 53.20
CA PRO A 217 -23.55 -5.07 53.01
C PRO A 217 -22.66 -4.39 54.06
N ARG A 218 -21.83 -3.45 53.61
CA ARG A 218 -20.90 -2.73 54.49
C ARG A 218 -21.65 -1.57 55.14
N LYS A 219 -21.69 -1.54 56.47
CA LYS A 219 -22.21 -0.41 57.24
C LYS A 219 -21.23 0.75 57.21
N ASP A 220 -21.73 1.98 57.22
CA ASP A 220 -20.91 3.19 57.31
C ASP A 220 -20.36 3.39 58.74
N PHE A 221 -19.32 2.63 59.09
CA PHE A 221 -18.66 2.69 60.40
C PHE A 221 -18.17 4.10 60.77
N LYS A 222 -17.79 4.91 59.77
CA LYS A 222 -17.36 6.29 59.97
C LYS A 222 -18.51 7.18 60.48
N LYS A 223 -19.74 6.97 60.00
CA LYS A 223 -20.92 7.69 60.45
C LYS A 223 -21.34 7.21 61.83
N LEU A 224 -21.27 5.89 62.07
CA LEU A 224 -21.53 5.28 63.38
C LEU A 224 -20.58 5.89 64.43
N MET A 225 -19.27 5.74 64.29
CA MET A 225 -18.28 6.24 65.26
C MET A 225 -18.32 7.76 65.52
N ARG A 226 -18.82 8.56 64.56
CA ARG A 226 -18.94 10.02 64.70
C ARG A 226 -20.15 10.45 65.51
N HIS A 227 -21.23 9.67 65.46
CA HIS A 227 -22.51 10.00 66.08
C HIS A 227 -22.88 9.06 67.23
N ASP A 228 -22.10 7.99 67.44
CA ASP A 228 -22.22 7.10 68.60
C ASP A 228 -21.84 7.91 69.85
N GLY A 229 -22.84 8.18 70.70
CA GLY A 229 -22.69 8.94 71.94
C GLY A 229 -23.01 10.43 71.86
N ASN A 230 -23.02 11.07 70.69
CA ASN A 230 -23.33 12.50 70.54
C ASN A 230 -24.41 12.74 69.47
N ALA A 231 -25.55 13.29 69.94
CA ALA A 231 -26.71 13.76 69.18
C ALA A 231 -27.86 12.74 69.00
N ALA A 232 -28.49 12.34 70.10
CA ALA A 232 -29.90 11.93 70.05
C ALA A 232 -30.77 13.18 69.80
N LEU A 233 -31.47 13.22 68.67
CA LEU A 233 -32.44 14.28 68.40
C LEU A 233 -33.68 14.05 69.27
N ARG A 234 -34.03 15.04 70.10
CA ARG A 234 -35.22 14.99 70.98
C ARG A 234 -36.30 15.90 70.43
N PHE A 235 -37.48 15.35 70.21
CA PHE A 235 -38.66 16.09 69.71
C PHE A 235 -39.87 15.80 70.61
N SER A 236 -40.75 16.78 70.77
CA SER A 236 -42.11 16.56 71.27
C SER A 236 -43.07 16.42 70.09
N ALA A 237 -43.90 15.39 70.11
CA ALA A 237 -44.92 15.14 69.09
C ALA A 237 -46.27 14.86 69.75
N SER A 238 -47.35 15.29 69.11
CA SER A 238 -48.73 14.94 69.48
C SER A 238 -49.38 14.26 68.28
N LEU A 239 -50.03 13.12 68.51
CA LEU A 239 -50.74 12.38 67.48
C LEU A 239 -52.09 13.05 67.23
N ASN A 240 -52.23 13.77 66.11
CA ASN A 240 -53.53 14.27 65.67
C ASN A 240 -54.35 13.11 65.09
N THR A 241 -55.39 12.70 65.80
CA THR A 241 -56.33 11.64 65.38
C THR A 241 -57.42 12.13 64.43
N ALA A 242 -57.27 13.33 63.86
CA ALA A 242 -58.18 13.81 62.82
C ALA A 242 -58.06 12.90 61.59
N LYS A 243 -59.13 12.17 61.28
CA LYS A 243 -59.29 11.50 59.98
C LYS A 243 -59.33 12.59 58.91
N GLN A 244 -58.32 12.63 58.04
CA GLN A 244 -58.45 13.19 56.70
C GLN A 244 -59.36 12.31 55.86
#